data_AF-A0A941U217-F1
#
_entry.id   AF-A0A941U217-F1
#
_cell.length_a   1.000
_cell.length_b   1.000
_cell.length_c   1.000
_cell.angle_alpha   90.00
_cell.angle_beta   90.00
_cell.angle_gamma   90.00
#
_symmetry.space_group_name_H-M   'P 1'
#
loop_
_entity.id
_entity.type
_entity.pdbx_description
1 polymer ?
#
loop_
_entity_poly.entity_id
_entity_poly.type
_entity_poly.pdbx_seq_one_letter_code
_entity_poly.pdbx_strand_id
1 'polypeptide(L)'
;MITGSIKNQIDQIWNAFWSGGISNPLEVIEQITYLLFLRRLDDLHTLEENKSARLKTPIERRVFPEGRDGIGRDGGRPYDDLRWSRFKHFAPAEMHAVVGEHVFPFLRNALARQHGGGDSTYAQHMKDARFTIPTPALLAKVVDLLDAVPMEDR
;
A
#
# COMPACT_ATOMS: atom_id res chain seq x y z
N MET A 1 -20.84 -11.56 -9.96
CA MET A 1 -20.94 -12.47 -8.80
C MET A 1 -19.61 -12.44 -8.08
N ILE A 2 -19.57 -12.10 -6.79
CA ILE A 2 -18.36 -12.31 -5.97
C ILE A 2 -18.18 -13.82 -5.91
N THR A 3 -17.22 -14.35 -6.65
CA THR A 3 -16.99 -15.81 -6.74
C THR A 3 -16.57 -16.34 -5.38
N GLY A 4 -16.85 -17.61 -5.07
CA GLY A 4 -16.44 -18.25 -3.80
C GLY A 4 -14.93 -18.15 -3.52
N SER A 5 -14.12 -17.93 -4.57
CA SER A 5 -12.68 -17.69 -4.46
C SER A 5 -12.31 -16.40 -3.72
N ILE A 6 -12.99 -15.28 -3.99
CA ILE A 6 -12.71 -13.98 -3.35
C ILE A 6 -13.07 -14.05 -1.86
N LYS A 7 -14.20 -14.71 -1.53
CA LYS A 7 -14.58 -14.91 -0.13
C LYS A 7 -13.53 -15.75 0.61
N ASN A 8 -13.08 -16.85 0.01
CA ASN A 8 -12.03 -17.68 0.61
C ASN A 8 -10.71 -16.92 0.80
N GLN A 9 -10.33 -16.02 -0.12
CA GLN A 9 -9.14 -15.18 0.04
C GLN A 9 -9.28 -14.20 1.21
N ILE A 10 -10.44 -13.54 1.34
CA ILE A 10 -10.72 -12.65 2.47
C ILE A 10 -10.66 -13.42 3.80
N ASP A 11 -11.24 -14.63 3.84
CA ASP A 11 -11.19 -15.50 5.03
C ASP A 11 -9.75 -15.90 5.38
N GLN A 12 -8.90 -16.19 4.39
CA GLN A 12 -7.48 -16.48 4.61
C GLN A 12 -6.70 -15.30 5.17
N ILE A 13 -6.95 -14.09 4.66
CA ILE A 13 -6.32 -12.86 5.17
C ILE A 13 -6.74 -12.66 6.62
N TRP A 14 -8.03 -12.75 6.93
CA TRP A 14 -8.56 -12.66 8.29
C TRP A 14 -7.91 -13.68 9.24
N ASN A 15 -7.82 -14.95 8.84
CA ASN A 15 -7.18 -15.99 9.63
C ASN A 15 -5.68 -15.72 9.86
N ALA A 16 -4.99 -15.11 8.89
CA ALA A 16 -3.59 -14.72 9.04
C ALA A 16 -3.43 -13.63 10.12
N PHE A 17 -4.24 -12.58 10.08
CA PHE A 17 -4.24 -11.52 11.09
C PHE A 17 -4.54 -12.05 12.49
N TRP A 18 -5.57 -12.89 12.62
CA TRP A 18 -5.92 -13.52 13.90
C TRP A 18 -4.77 -14.35 14.47
N SER A 19 -4.16 -15.21 13.64
CA SER A 19 -3.01 -16.03 14.05
C SER A 19 -1.76 -15.21 14.36
N GLY A 20 -1.65 -14.02 13.75
CA GLY A 20 -0.57 -13.07 13.97
C GLY A 20 -0.76 -12.14 15.18
N GLY A 21 -1.83 -12.33 15.96
CA GLY A 21 -2.08 -11.58 17.19
C GLY A 21 -2.91 -10.31 17.03
N ILE A 22 -3.48 -10.04 15.85
CA ILE A 22 -4.42 -8.94 15.63
C ILE A 22 -5.84 -9.52 15.63
N SER A 23 -6.52 -9.40 16.77
CA SER A 23 -7.87 -9.94 16.96
C SER A 23 -8.98 -8.90 16.74
N ASN A 24 -8.67 -7.61 16.66
CA ASN A 24 -9.65 -6.55 16.48
C ASN A 24 -10.08 -6.46 14.99
N PRO A 25 -11.34 -6.78 14.63
CA PRO A 25 -11.84 -6.72 13.27
C PRO A 25 -11.64 -5.37 12.57
N LEU A 26 -11.83 -4.28 13.30
CA LEU A 26 -11.74 -2.94 12.73
C LEU A 26 -10.31 -2.65 12.28
N GLU A 27 -9.34 -3.00 13.14
CA GLU A 27 -7.92 -2.86 12.85
C GLU A 27 -7.49 -3.69 11.64
N VAL A 28 -7.98 -4.93 11.53
CA VAL A 28 -7.73 -5.80 10.36
C VAL A 28 -8.25 -5.14 9.08
N ILE A 29 -9.48 -4.63 9.10
CA ILE A 29 -10.09 -3.96 7.93
C ILE A 29 -9.27 -2.72 7.54
N GLU A 30 -8.82 -1.93 8.51
CA GLU A 30 -7.96 -0.76 8.26
C GLU A 30 -6.65 -1.15 7.60
N GLN A 31 -5.91 -2.13 8.14
CA GLN A 31 -4.63 -2.55 7.56
C GLN A 31 -4.80 -3.09 6.13
N ILE A 32 -5.84 -3.90 5.88
CA ILE A 32 -6.16 -4.39 4.53
C ILE A 32 -6.48 -3.22 3.60
N THR A 33 -7.29 -2.27 4.06
CA THR A 33 -7.69 -1.11 3.25
C THR A 33 -6.49 -0.24 2.87
N TYR A 34 -5.55 -0.03 3.79
CA TYR A 34 -4.33 0.73 3.52
C TYR A 34 -3.43 0.03 2.51
N LEU A 35 -3.22 -1.27 2.66
CA LEU A 35 -2.39 -2.07 1.75
C LEU A 35 -3.01 -2.15 0.33
N LEU A 36 -4.32 -2.36 0.23
CA LEU A 36 -5.00 -2.36 -1.07
C LEU A 36 -4.97 -0.99 -1.76
N PHE A 37 -5.08 0.09 -0.98
CA PHE A 37 -4.97 1.43 -1.52
C PHE A 37 -3.57 1.72 -2.05
N LEU A 38 -2.54 1.32 -1.31
CA LEU A 38 -1.15 1.42 -1.75
C LEU A 38 -0.91 0.65 -3.06
N ARG A 39 -1.45 -0.56 -3.17
CA ARG A 39 -1.40 -1.33 -4.42
C ARG A 39 -2.06 -0.58 -5.57
N ARG A 40 -3.27 -0.05 -5.35
CA ARG A 40 -3.99 0.76 -6.36
C ARG A 40 -3.19 1.98 -6.80
N LEU A 41 -2.52 2.67 -5.88
CA LEU A 41 -1.67 3.81 -6.19
C LEU A 41 -0.50 3.42 -7.10
N ASP A 42 0.09 2.25 -6.87
CA ASP A 42 1.18 1.72 -7.70
C ASP A 42 0.69 1.27 -9.08
N ASP A 43 -0.48 0.64 -9.18
CA ASP A 43 -1.11 0.29 -10.45
C ASP A 43 -1.38 1.54 -11.30
N LEU A 44 -1.88 2.61 -10.67
CA LEU A 44 -2.10 3.91 -11.33
C LEU A 44 -0.78 4.54 -11.79
N HIS A 45 0.29 4.49 -10.99
CA HIS A 45 1.61 4.97 -11.41
C HIS A 45 2.07 4.17 -12.64
N THR A 46 2.03 2.85 -12.57
CA THR A 46 2.48 1.96 -13.64
C THR A 46 1.71 2.19 -14.94
N LEU A 47 0.40 2.46 -14.86
CA LEU A 47 -0.42 2.83 -16.01
C LEU A 47 0.07 4.13 -16.66
N GLU A 48 0.39 5.15 -15.86
CA GLU A 48 0.90 6.43 -16.35
C GLU A 48 2.33 6.32 -16.92
N GLU A 49 3.20 5.49 -16.32
CA GLU A 49 4.52 5.13 -16.88
C GLU A 49 4.38 4.49 -18.26
N ASN A 50 3.50 3.49 -18.40
CA ASN A 50 3.27 2.80 -19.67
C ASN A 50 2.70 3.74 -20.73
N LYS A 51 1.78 4.64 -20.35
CA LYS A 51 1.22 5.68 -21.23
C LYS A 51 2.32 6.65 -21.68
N SER A 52 3.13 7.14 -20.74
CA SER A 52 4.28 8.04 -21.00
C SER A 52 5.29 7.39 -21.95
N ALA A 53 5.68 6.14 -21.71
CA ALA A 53 6.61 5.40 -22.56
C ALA A 53 6.08 5.21 -23.99
N ARG A 54 4.77 4.89 -24.12
CA ARG A 54 4.11 4.71 -25.43
C ARG A 54 3.98 6.01 -26.21
N LEU A 55 3.63 7.11 -25.54
CA LEU A 55 3.38 8.40 -26.17
C LEU A 55 4.62 9.29 -26.25
N LYS A 56 5.72 8.91 -25.60
CA LYS A 56 6.96 9.69 -25.44
C LYS A 56 6.70 11.07 -24.84
N THR A 57 5.73 11.18 -23.94
CA THR A 57 5.38 12.39 -23.19
C THR A 57 5.78 12.24 -21.73
N PRO A 58 6.03 13.34 -20.98
CA PRO A 58 6.22 13.25 -19.53
C PRO A 58 5.03 12.58 -18.82
N ILE A 59 5.30 11.95 -17.67
CA ILE A 59 4.25 11.40 -16.80
C ILE A 59 3.41 12.56 -16.25
N GLU A 60 2.12 12.57 -16.59
CA GLU A 60 1.19 13.64 -16.17
C GLU A 60 0.81 13.51 -14.69
N ARG A 61 0.62 12.29 -14.20
CA ARG A 61 0.17 11.99 -12.83
C ARG A 61 1.14 11.07 -12.11
N ARG A 62 2.23 11.64 -11.61
CA ARG A 62 3.24 10.91 -10.84
C ARG A 62 2.84 10.82 -9.37
N VAL A 63 2.35 9.64 -8.95
CA VAL A 63 1.94 9.38 -7.57
C VAL A 63 3.14 9.27 -6.63
N PHE A 64 4.16 8.49 -7.03
CA PHE A 64 5.41 8.34 -6.29
C PHE A 64 6.44 9.29 -6.89
N PRO A 65 6.88 10.34 -6.16
CA PRO A 65 7.82 11.33 -6.68
C PRO A 65 9.18 10.72 -7.05
N GLU A 66 10.00 11.49 -7.75
CA GLU A 66 11.42 11.14 -7.91
C GLU A 66 12.20 11.51 -6.63
N GLY A 67 13.37 10.91 -6.45
CA GLY A 67 14.23 11.16 -5.31
C GLY A 67 13.90 10.30 -4.10
N ARG A 68 14.20 10.82 -2.90
CA ARG A 68 14.11 10.10 -1.62
C ARG A 68 13.09 10.76 -0.70
N ASP A 69 12.54 9.98 0.23
CA ASP A 69 11.47 10.41 1.13
C ASP A 69 11.93 11.30 2.31
N GLY A 70 13.25 11.41 2.55
CA GLY A 70 13.80 12.22 3.62
C GLY A 70 13.61 11.63 5.03
N ILE A 71 13.17 10.38 5.15
CA ILE A 71 12.90 9.75 6.45
C ILE A 71 14.06 8.83 6.84
N GLY A 72 14.75 9.14 7.93
CA GLY A 72 15.87 8.33 8.45
C GLY A 72 17.24 8.86 8.05
N ARG A 73 18.25 7.98 7.97
CA ARG A 73 19.64 8.35 7.64
C ARG A 73 19.82 8.57 6.13
N ASP A 74 20.83 9.36 5.76
CA ASP A 74 21.26 9.58 4.37
C ASP A 74 20.16 10.00 3.39
N GLY A 75 19.23 10.84 3.86
CA GLY A 75 18.11 11.34 3.06
C GLY A 75 16.97 10.34 2.85
N GLY A 76 16.96 9.24 3.60
CA GLY A 76 15.87 8.26 3.64
C GLY A 76 15.92 7.24 2.51
N ARG A 77 14.77 6.79 1.99
CA ARG A 77 14.68 5.78 0.93
C ARG A 77 14.16 6.35 -0.39
N PRO A 78 14.58 5.82 -1.54
CA PRO A 78 13.97 6.16 -2.83
C PRO A 78 12.45 5.96 -2.79
N TYR A 79 11.68 6.90 -3.33
CA TYR A 79 10.23 6.75 -3.44
C TYR A 79 9.80 5.55 -4.30
N ASP A 80 10.67 5.07 -5.21
CA ASP A 80 10.39 3.87 -5.99
C ASP A 80 10.30 2.63 -5.08
N ASP A 81 11.10 2.54 -4.01
CA ASP A 81 11.08 1.41 -3.06
C ASP A 81 9.76 1.32 -2.28
N LEU A 82 8.98 2.41 -2.21
CA LEU A 82 7.69 2.45 -1.51
C LEU A 82 6.54 1.88 -2.36
N ARG A 83 6.79 1.57 -3.64
CA ARG A 83 5.80 1.01 -4.56
C ARG A 83 5.52 -0.46 -4.24
N TRP A 84 4.25 -0.85 -4.32
CA TRP A 84 3.81 -2.25 -4.09
C TRP A 84 4.61 -3.25 -4.92
N SER A 85 4.75 -2.99 -6.22
CA SER A 85 5.52 -3.78 -7.18
C SER A 85 7.02 -3.89 -6.87
N ARG A 86 7.56 -3.06 -5.97
CA ARG A 86 8.96 -3.11 -5.53
C ARG A 86 9.09 -3.84 -4.21
N PHE A 87 8.53 -3.29 -3.13
CA PHE A 87 8.79 -3.82 -1.80
C PHE A 87 8.23 -5.23 -1.59
N LYS A 88 7.22 -5.66 -2.37
CA LYS A 88 6.70 -7.04 -2.30
C LYS A 88 7.78 -8.11 -2.52
N HIS A 89 8.89 -7.73 -3.15
CA HIS A 89 10.02 -8.59 -3.44
C HIS A 89 11.17 -8.45 -2.43
N PHE A 90 11.06 -7.56 -1.44
CA PHE A 90 12.06 -7.41 -0.39
C PHE A 90 11.99 -8.55 0.62
N ALA A 91 13.09 -8.76 1.33
CA ALA A 91 13.08 -9.69 2.46
C ALA A 91 12.06 -9.22 3.52
N PRO A 92 11.37 -10.12 4.24
CA PRO A 92 10.28 -9.74 5.14
C PRO A 92 10.64 -8.63 6.13
N ALA A 93 11.83 -8.69 6.72
CA ALA A 93 12.28 -7.68 7.69
C ALA A 93 12.45 -6.29 7.05
N GLU A 94 12.98 -6.23 5.82
CA GLU A 94 13.10 -4.98 5.09
C GLU A 94 11.74 -4.47 4.63
N MET A 95 10.88 -5.34 4.11
CA MET A 95 9.50 -5.00 3.74
C MET A 95 8.75 -4.37 4.92
N HIS A 96 8.89 -4.96 6.12
CA HIS A 96 8.27 -4.46 7.33
C HIS A 96 8.74 -3.06 7.71
N ALA A 97 10.06 -2.81 7.66
CA ALA A 97 10.62 -1.49 7.87
C ALA A 97 10.15 -0.48 6.80
N VAL A 98 10.20 -0.84 5.52
CA VAL A 98 9.74 0.02 4.41
C VAL A 98 8.26 0.39 4.58
N VAL A 99 7.40 -0.59 4.84
CA VAL A 99 5.97 -0.35 4.98
C VAL A 99 5.68 0.48 6.22
N GLY A 100 6.23 0.11 7.38
CA GLY A 100 5.95 0.80 8.63
C GLY A 100 6.54 2.21 8.72
N GLU A 101 7.81 2.37 8.33
CA GLU A 101 8.59 3.59 8.58
C GLU A 101 8.54 4.58 7.42
N HIS A 102 8.26 4.14 6.19
CA HIS A 102 8.34 5.00 5.00
C HIS A 102 7.00 5.12 4.27
N VAL A 103 6.36 3.99 3.96
CA VAL A 103 5.09 3.97 3.19
C VAL A 103 3.95 4.64 3.95
N PHE A 104 3.72 4.31 5.22
CA PHE A 104 2.60 4.91 5.96
C PHE A 104 2.73 6.44 6.10
N PRO A 105 3.91 7.01 6.45
CA PRO A 105 4.12 8.45 6.36
C PRO A 105 3.87 9.03 4.97
N PHE A 106 4.33 8.33 3.92
CA PHE A 106 4.07 8.75 2.54
C PHE A 106 2.57 8.77 2.22
N LEU A 107 1.80 7.74 2.57
CA LEU A 107 0.36 7.66 2.32
C LEU A 107 -0.40 8.82 2.97
N ARG A 108 -0.05 9.17 4.20
CA ARG A 108 -0.61 10.35 4.90
C ARG A 108 -0.35 11.64 4.13
N ASN A 109 0.88 11.84 3.66
CA ASN A 109 1.29 13.04 2.93
C ASN A 109 0.77 13.10 1.49
N ALA A 110 0.75 11.97 0.79
CA ALA A 110 0.27 11.86 -0.59
C ALA A 110 -1.23 12.16 -0.69
N LEU A 111 -2.02 11.64 0.25
CA LEU A 111 -3.45 11.95 0.34
C LEU A 111 -3.71 13.41 0.69
N ALA A 112 -2.94 14.00 1.61
CA ALA A 112 -3.07 15.42 1.93
C ALA A 112 -2.84 16.31 0.69
N ARG A 113 -1.92 15.93 -0.20
CA ARG A 113 -1.63 16.66 -1.44
C ARG A 113 -2.67 16.45 -2.55
N GLN A 114 -3.27 15.26 -2.65
CA GLN A 114 -4.34 15.01 -3.63
C GLN A 114 -5.66 15.73 -3.30
N HIS A 115 -5.90 16.09 -2.03
CA HIS A 115 -7.16 16.68 -1.56
C HIS A 115 -7.11 18.20 -1.39
N GLY A 116 -6.45 18.92 -2.32
CA GLY A 116 -6.50 20.39 -2.42
C GLY A 116 -7.89 20.97 -2.75
N GLY A 117 -8.97 20.32 -2.31
CA GLY A 117 -10.35 20.72 -2.50
C GLY A 117 -11.33 19.59 -2.15
N GLY A 118 -11.73 19.48 -0.88
CA GLY A 118 -12.97 18.79 -0.49
C GLY A 118 -12.81 17.46 0.25
N ASP A 119 -13.42 17.43 1.44
CA ASP A 119 -13.70 16.29 2.32
C ASP A 119 -13.89 14.94 1.61
N SER A 120 -12.82 14.16 1.43
CA SER A 120 -12.99 12.71 1.33
C SER A 120 -12.84 12.13 2.73
N THR A 121 -13.84 11.36 3.16
CA THR A 121 -13.80 10.56 4.40
C THR A 121 -12.52 9.73 4.48
N TYR A 122 -11.98 9.32 3.33
CA TYR A 122 -10.74 8.55 3.23
C TYR A 122 -9.50 9.32 3.75
N ALA A 123 -9.37 10.61 3.44
CA ALA A 123 -8.25 11.43 3.93
C ALA A 123 -8.30 11.62 5.46
N GLN A 124 -9.50 11.74 6.04
CA GLN A 124 -9.69 11.79 7.50
C GLN A 124 -9.29 10.46 8.16
N HIS A 125 -9.68 9.32 7.59
CA HIS A 125 -9.26 8.01 8.12
C HIS A 125 -7.75 7.78 7.99
N MET A 126 -7.11 8.25 6.91
CA MET A 126 -5.67 8.07 6.75
C MET A 126 -4.83 9.00 7.62
N LYS A 127 -5.33 10.18 8.02
CA LYS A 127 -4.57 11.17 8.82
C LYS A 127 -3.95 10.55 10.08
N ASP A 128 -4.71 9.67 10.74
CA ASP A 128 -4.30 8.96 11.95
C ASP A 128 -3.92 7.49 11.68
N ALA A 129 -3.73 7.10 10.42
CA ALA A 129 -3.37 5.75 10.04
C ALA A 129 -2.06 5.32 10.69
N ARG A 130 -2.10 4.19 11.38
CA ARG A 130 -0.95 3.54 12.00
C ARG A 130 -0.74 2.18 11.37
N PHE A 131 0.52 1.85 11.16
CA PHE A 131 0.92 0.50 10.82
C PHE A 131 0.95 -0.32 12.10
N THR A 132 0.11 -1.37 12.17
CA THR A 132 -0.06 -2.16 13.40
C THR A 132 0.32 -3.63 13.23
N ILE A 133 0.72 -4.05 12.02
CA ILE A 133 1.17 -5.43 11.76
C ILE A 133 2.44 -5.71 12.58
N PRO A 134 2.41 -6.62 13.56
CA PRO A 134 3.44 -6.71 14.58
C PRO A 134 4.72 -7.41 14.10
N THR A 135 4.63 -8.25 13.06
CA THR A 135 5.76 -9.06 12.64
C THR A 135 6.01 -8.99 11.13
N PRO A 136 7.30 -9.08 10.71
CA PRO A 136 7.67 -9.20 9.30
C PRO A 136 7.00 -10.37 8.57
N ALA A 137 6.93 -11.53 9.23
CA ALA A 137 6.34 -12.74 8.64
C ALA A 137 4.84 -12.58 8.36
N LEU A 138 4.11 -11.92 9.27
CA LEU A 138 2.69 -11.64 9.06
C LEU A 138 2.49 -10.70 7.88
N LEU A 139 3.28 -9.62 7.81
CA LEU A 139 3.19 -8.68 6.68
C LEU A 139 3.43 -9.39 5.35
N ALA A 140 4.52 -10.16 5.24
CA ALA A 140 4.85 -10.88 4.01
C ALA A 140 3.69 -11.80 3.56
N LYS A 141 3.15 -12.58 4.49
CA LYS A 141 1.99 -13.44 4.21
C LYS A 141 0.76 -12.66 3.75
N VAL A 142 0.46 -11.53 4.39
CA VAL A 142 -0.68 -10.68 4.01
C VAL A 142 -0.47 -10.06 2.64
N VAL A 143 0.74 -9.59 2.33
CA VAL A 143 1.10 -9.04 1.01
C VAL A 143 0.92 -10.09 -0.08
N ASP A 144 1.41 -11.33 0.13
CA ASP A 144 1.24 -12.43 -0.82
C ASP A 144 -0.24 -12.75 -1.08
N LEU A 145 -1.05 -12.82 -0.01
CA LEU A 145 -2.49 -13.07 -0.12
C LEU A 145 -3.22 -11.95 -0.86
N LEU A 146 -2.89 -10.69 -0.54
CA LEU A 146 -3.48 -9.52 -1.17
C LEU A 146 -3.06 -9.37 -2.62
N ASP A 147 -1.84 -9.75 -2.99
CA ASP A 147 -1.33 -9.70 -4.36
C ASP A 147 -2.12 -10.62 -5.30
N ALA A 148 -2.58 -11.76 -4.78
CA ALA A 148 -3.41 -12.73 -5.49
C ALA A 148 -4.89 -12.27 -5.64
N VAL A 149 -5.30 -11.18 -5.01
CA VAL A 149 -6.64 -10.62 -5.18
C VAL A 149 -6.71 -9.88 -6.53
N PRO A 150 -7.64 -10.22 -7.43
CA PRO A 150 -7.83 -9.50 -8.69
C PRO A 150 -8.29 -8.06 -8.45
N MET A 151 -7.63 -7.09 -9.08
CA MET A 151 -7.98 -5.66 -8.98
C MET A 151 -8.79 -5.14 -10.18
N GLU A 152 -9.03 -5.98 -11.19
CA GLU A 152 -9.56 -5.60 -12.51
C GLU A 152 -11.05 -5.20 -12.54
N ASP A 153 -11.77 -5.34 -11.42
CA ASP A 153 -13.24 -5.22 -11.38
C ASP A 153 -13.76 -4.08 -10.46
N ARG A 154 -12.98 -3.00 -10.23
CA ARG A 154 -13.38 -1.90 -9.30
C ARG A 154 -13.19 -0.49 -9.81
#